data_AF-A0A318III2-F1
#
_entry.id   AF-A0A318III2-F1
#
_cell.length_a   1.000
_cell.length_b   1.000
_cell.length_c   1.000
_cell.angle_alpha   90.00
_cell.angle_beta   90.00
_cell.angle_gamma   90.00
#
_symmetry.space_group_name_H-M   'P 1'
#
loop_
_entity.id
_entity.type
_entity.pdbx_description
1 polymer ?
#
loop_
_entity_poly.entity_id
_entity_poly.type
_entity_poly.pdbx_seq_one_letter_code
_entity_poly.pdbx_strand_id
1 'polypeptide(L)'
;MKRSIPTGLLFALLALQAPATFAAPAVQADNCWIRAMPATVPSSGYFTLKNDGDAPARLTGIDTPAYGMAMVHETQTNGSTAKMVHVDAVEVPAHGAVTFKPKSYHVMLEQPRQPVAPGAKVPFRLHFADGSTVSVTCDAKAPAYTGQ
;
A
#
# COMPACT_ATOMS: atom_id res chain seq x y z
N MET A 1 -42.16 -61.21 -29.42
CA MET A 1 -41.95 -60.91 -27.98
C MET A 1 -41.22 -59.57 -27.88
N LYS A 2 -41.93 -58.46 -27.72
CA LYS A 2 -41.96 -57.63 -26.49
C LYS A 2 -40.59 -57.50 -25.79
N ARG A 3 -39.94 -56.34 -25.90
CA ARG A 3 -39.73 -55.38 -24.78
C ARG A 3 -38.98 -54.11 -25.23
N SER A 4 -39.60 -52.98 -24.93
CA SER A 4 -39.17 -51.58 -25.03
C SER A 4 -38.12 -51.23 -23.92
N ILE A 5 -37.37 -50.12 -24.00
CA ILE A 5 -37.47 -48.82 -23.25
C ILE A 5 -35.99 -48.23 -23.23
N PRO A 6 -35.63 -46.95 -22.95
CA PRO A 6 -36.06 -45.59 -23.39
C PRO A 6 -34.90 -44.66 -23.86
N THR A 7 -35.29 -43.49 -24.36
CA THR A 7 -34.78 -42.13 -24.10
C THR A 7 -33.50 -41.95 -23.25
N GLY A 8 -32.49 -41.30 -23.83
CA GLY A 8 -31.37 -40.70 -23.09
C GLY A 8 -30.74 -39.58 -23.91
N LEU A 9 -31.36 -38.40 -23.92
CA LEU A 9 -30.81 -37.20 -24.55
C LEU A 9 -29.69 -36.67 -23.64
N LEU A 10 -28.43 -37.01 -23.94
CA LEU A 10 -27.26 -36.49 -23.24
C LEU A 10 -27.01 -35.04 -23.71
N PHE A 11 -27.51 -34.06 -22.95
CA PHE A 11 -27.15 -32.65 -23.12
C PHE A 11 -25.76 -32.44 -22.48
N ALA A 12 -24.72 -32.38 -23.31
CA ALA A 12 -23.38 -32.00 -22.87
C ALA A 12 -23.34 -30.48 -22.60
N LEU A 13 -23.47 -30.09 -21.33
CA LEU A 13 -23.20 -28.71 -20.90
C LEU A 13 -21.69 -28.47 -20.92
N LEU A 14 -21.20 -27.86 -22.00
CA LEU A 14 -19.85 -27.33 -22.08
C LEU A 14 -19.81 -26.01 -21.29
N ALA A 15 -19.40 -26.08 -20.02
CA ALA A 15 -19.22 -24.90 -19.18
C ALA A 15 -18.07 -24.04 -19.74
N LEU A 16 -18.42 -22.92 -20.38
CA LEU A 16 -17.49 -21.91 -20.85
C LEU A 16 -16.88 -21.21 -19.63
N GLN A 17 -15.72 -21.70 -19.17
CA GLN A 17 -14.96 -21.05 -18.10
C GLN A 17 -14.32 -19.78 -18.67
N ALA A 18 -14.92 -18.63 -18.39
CA ALA A 18 -14.30 -17.34 -18.69
C ALA A 18 -13.00 -17.21 -17.85
N PRO A 19 -11.89 -16.78 -18.46
CA PRO A 19 -10.69 -16.49 -17.68
C PRO A 19 -10.99 -15.31 -16.76
N ALA A 20 -10.82 -15.50 -15.45
CA ALA A 20 -10.80 -14.41 -14.51
C ALA A 20 -9.59 -13.53 -14.85
N THR A 21 -9.83 -12.42 -15.54
CA THR A 21 -8.83 -11.38 -15.73
C THR A 21 -8.54 -10.79 -14.34
N PHE A 22 -7.44 -11.21 -13.74
CA PHE A 22 -6.85 -10.48 -12.61
C PHE A 22 -6.39 -9.12 -13.17
N ALA A 23 -7.26 -8.11 -13.07
CA ALA A 23 -6.84 -6.74 -13.27
C ALA A 23 -5.70 -6.44 -12.29
N ALA A 24 -4.58 -5.91 -12.79
CA ALA A 24 -3.54 -5.39 -11.92
C ALA A 24 -4.15 -4.35 -10.97
N PRO A 25 -3.67 -4.23 -9.72
CA PRO A 25 -4.19 -3.23 -8.80
C PRO A 25 -4.08 -1.86 -9.46
N ALA A 26 -5.20 -1.12 -9.47
CA ALA A 26 -5.29 0.19 -10.10
C ALA A 26 -4.37 1.23 -9.42
N VAL A 27 -3.93 0.95 -8.20
CA VAL A 27 -3.01 1.78 -7.43
C VAL A 27 -1.64 1.12 -7.38
N GLN A 28 -0.60 1.91 -7.64
CA GLN A 28 0.80 1.54 -7.53
C GLN A 28 1.52 2.45 -6.54
N ALA A 29 2.60 1.94 -5.95
CA ALA A 29 3.45 2.67 -5.03
C ALA A 29 4.90 2.65 -5.52
N ASP A 30 5.47 3.83 -5.73
CA ASP A 30 6.78 4.02 -6.32
C ASP A 30 7.71 4.83 -5.41
N ASN A 31 9.00 4.81 -5.72
CA ASN A 31 10.03 5.62 -5.07
C ASN A 31 10.05 5.47 -3.54
N CYS A 32 9.78 4.26 -3.03
CA CYS A 32 9.68 4.08 -1.59
C CYS A 32 11.05 4.12 -0.90
N TRP A 33 11.13 4.87 0.20
CA TRP A 33 12.28 4.90 1.08
C TRP A 33 11.87 5.22 2.51
N ILE A 34 12.73 4.83 3.46
CA ILE A 34 12.60 5.20 4.87
C ILE A 34 13.86 5.90 5.35
N ARG A 35 13.73 6.75 6.36
CA ARG A 35 14.89 7.34 7.04
C ARG A 35 15.44 6.35 8.06
N ALA A 36 16.62 5.79 7.83
CA ALA A 36 17.29 4.97 8.83
C ALA A 36 17.61 5.83 10.05
N MET A 37 17.10 5.45 11.22
CA MET A 37 17.29 6.16 12.48
C MET A 37 17.75 5.17 13.57
N PRO A 38 18.45 5.64 14.62
CA PRO A 38 18.72 4.82 15.79
C PRO A 38 17.43 4.20 16.37
N ALA A 39 17.52 3.00 16.93
CA ALA A 39 16.34 2.26 17.39
C ALA A 39 15.55 2.94 18.53
N THR A 40 16.14 3.96 19.16
CA THR A 40 15.54 4.75 20.25
C THR A 40 14.62 5.87 19.78
N VAL A 41 14.61 6.18 18.48
CA VAL A 41 13.81 7.27 17.92
C VAL A 41 12.92 6.74 16.79
N PRO A 42 11.71 7.29 16.63
CA PRO A 42 10.87 6.95 15.48
C PRO A 42 11.55 7.27 14.15
N SER A 43 11.16 6.50 13.13
CA SER A 43 11.57 6.70 11.74
C SER A 43 10.40 7.24 10.91
N SER A 44 10.68 7.60 9.66
CA SER A 44 9.66 8.02 8.71
C SER A 44 9.84 7.35 7.36
N GLY A 45 8.73 6.91 6.75
CA GLY A 45 8.65 6.35 5.40
C GLY A 45 7.96 7.29 4.41
N TYR A 46 8.37 7.20 3.15
CA TYR A 46 8.00 8.08 2.05
C TYR A 46 7.89 7.28 0.76
N PHE A 47 6.95 7.64 -0.11
CA PHE A 47 6.69 7.01 -1.41
C PHE A 47 5.70 7.88 -2.19
N THR A 48 5.46 7.54 -3.45
CA THR A 48 4.37 8.11 -4.25
C THR A 48 3.34 7.05 -4.55
N LEU A 49 2.06 7.35 -4.31
CA LEU A 49 0.94 6.57 -4.80
C LEU A 49 0.46 7.15 -6.11
N LYS A 50 0.24 6.30 -7.10
CA LYS A 50 -0.43 6.63 -8.36
C LYS A 50 -1.66 5.75 -8.48
N ASN A 51 -2.79 6.32 -8.85
CA ASN A 51 -4.03 5.61 -9.08
C ASN A 51 -4.42 5.78 -10.54
N ASP A 52 -4.24 4.74 -11.34
CA ASP A 52 -4.62 4.71 -12.75
C ASP A 52 -6.10 4.30 -12.95
N GLY A 53 -6.82 3.97 -11.87
CA GLY A 53 -8.23 3.59 -11.91
C GLY A 53 -9.19 4.77 -12.02
N ASP A 54 -10.44 4.44 -12.33
CA ASP A 54 -11.53 5.39 -12.60
C ASP A 54 -12.24 5.89 -11.33
N ALA A 55 -11.87 5.39 -10.15
CA ALA A 55 -12.44 5.77 -8.86
C ALA A 55 -11.35 6.17 -7.85
N PRO A 56 -11.63 7.10 -6.92
CA PRO A 56 -10.69 7.41 -5.84
C PRO A 56 -10.40 6.18 -4.98
N ALA A 57 -9.13 5.97 -4.67
CA ALA A 57 -8.70 4.94 -3.73
C ALA A 57 -8.44 5.57 -2.36
N ARG A 58 -8.72 4.85 -1.27
CA ARG A 58 -8.47 5.35 0.10
C ARG A 58 -7.49 4.44 0.81
N LEU A 59 -6.28 4.92 1.03
CA LEU A 59 -5.28 4.27 1.89
C LEU A 59 -5.73 4.41 3.34
N THR A 60 -5.94 3.31 4.05
CA THR A 60 -6.45 3.28 5.43
C THR A 60 -5.46 2.69 6.43
N GLY A 61 -4.36 2.11 5.97
CA GLY A 61 -3.37 1.52 6.85
C GLY A 61 -2.10 1.12 6.14
N ILE A 62 -1.04 0.95 6.93
CA ILE A 62 0.25 0.45 6.47
C ILE A 62 0.79 -0.50 7.54
N ASP A 63 1.39 -1.61 7.12
CA ASP A 63 2.18 -2.46 8.01
C ASP A 63 3.54 -2.82 7.40
N THR A 64 4.46 -3.21 8.27
CA THR A 64 5.75 -3.76 7.90
C THR A 64 6.25 -4.69 9.00
N PRO A 65 6.94 -5.80 8.66
CA PRO A 65 7.57 -6.65 9.66
C PRO A 65 8.74 -5.97 10.39
N ALA A 66 9.30 -4.87 9.88
CA ALA A 66 10.45 -4.21 10.49
C ALA A 66 10.10 -3.37 11.74
N TYR A 67 8.84 -2.96 11.87
CA TYR A 67 8.35 -2.08 12.93
C TYR A 67 7.13 -2.68 13.63
N GLY A 68 6.92 -2.29 14.89
CA GLY A 68 5.74 -2.67 15.66
C GLY A 68 4.49 -1.89 15.23
N MET A 69 4.68 -0.66 14.77
CA MET A 69 3.61 0.24 14.40
C MET A 69 4.02 1.13 13.22
N ALA A 70 3.10 1.28 12.27
CA ALA A 70 3.23 2.18 11.12
C ALA A 70 1.93 2.98 10.98
N MET A 71 2.03 4.31 11.02
CA MET A 71 0.87 5.20 11.03
C MET A 71 1.03 6.28 9.97
N VAL A 72 -0.05 6.67 9.30
CA VAL A 72 0.00 7.78 8.36
C VAL A 72 -0.20 9.09 9.10
N HIS A 73 0.74 10.02 8.94
CA HIS A 73 0.70 11.35 9.53
C HIS A 73 0.71 12.42 8.44
N GLU A 74 0.00 13.52 8.66
CA GLU A 74 0.10 14.76 7.88
C GLU A 74 0.92 15.80 8.67
N THR A 75 1.83 16.49 7.99
CA THR A 75 2.47 17.67 8.59
C THR A 75 1.60 18.90 8.37
N GLN A 76 1.05 19.44 9.44
CA GLN A 76 0.23 20.65 9.41
C GLN A 76 1.04 21.83 9.98
N THR A 77 0.98 22.98 9.30
CA THR A 77 1.69 24.19 9.71
C THR A 77 0.69 25.28 10.10
N ASN A 78 0.90 25.88 11.28
CA ASN A 78 0.16 27.05 11.73
C ASN A 78 1.18 28.13 12.15
N GLY A 79 1.35 29.14 11.29
CA GLY A 79 2.38 30.17 11.46
C GLY A 79 3.78 29.57 11.47
N SER A 80 4.51 29.77 12.57
CA SER A 80 5.87 29.25 12.76
C SER A 80 5.92 27.82 13.34
N THR A 81 4.76 27.22 13.67
CA THR A 81 4.71 25.90 14.30
C THR A 81 4.27 24.84 13.30
N ALA A 82 5.01 23.72 13.24
CA ALA A 82 4.62 22.51 12.52
C ALA A 82 4.24 21.40 13.50
N LYS A 83 3.20 20.65 13.19
CA LYS A 83 2.77 19.46 13.93
C LYS A 83 2.59 18.28 12.98
N MET A 84 2.92 17.08 13.45
CA MET A 84 2.65 15.83 12.74
C MET A 84 1.39 15.22 13.35
N VAL A 85 0.33 15.13 12.56
CA VAL A 85 -1.00 14.72 13.01
C VAL A 85 -1.35 13.39 12.36
N HIS A 86 -1.72 12.39 13.15
CA HIS A 86 -2.21 11.13 12.63
C HIS A 86 -3.48 11.32 11.80
N VAL A 87 -3.59 10.60 10.68
CA VAL A 87 -4.78 10.55 9.84
C VAL A 87 -5.20 9.11 9.61
N ASP A 88 -6.50 8.85 9.70
CA ASP A 88 -7.07 7.50 9.54
C ASP A 88 -7.06 7.04 8.08
N ALA A 89 -7.07 7.99 7.14
CA ALA A 89 -7.05 7.67 5.72
C ALA A 89 -6.46 8.79 4.87
N VAL A 90 -5.92 8.41 3.71
CA VAL A 90 -5.49 9.32 2.64
C VAL A 90 -6.17 8.92 1.35
N GLU A 91 -6.87 9.86 0.72
CA GLU A 91 -7.48 9.66 -0.59
C GLU A 91 -6.47 9.86 -1.71
N VAL A 92 -6.42 8.94 -2.66
CA VAL A 92 -5.68 9.02 -3.92
C VAL A 92 -6.70 9.18 -5.04
N PRO A 93 -6.81 10.36 -5.66
CA PRO A 93 -7.83 10.62 -6.68
C PRO A 93 -7.72 9.65 -7.87
N ALA A 94 -8.85 9.40 -8.56
CA ALA A 94 -8.87 8.69 -9.83
C ALA A 94 -7.95 9.38 -10.84
N HIS A 95 -7.16 8.60 -11.59
CA HIS A 95 -6.12 9.09 -12.52
C HIS A 95 -5.14 10.10 -11.88
N GLY A 96 -4.99 10.02 -10.54
CA GLY A 96 -4.25 10.98 -9.74
C GLY A 96 -3.06 10.37 -9.00
N ALA A 97 -2.37 11.20 -8.23
CA ALA A 97 -1.25 10.77 -7.41
C ALA A 97 -1.19 11.54 -6.08
N VAL A 98 -0.67 10.88 -5.05
CA VAL A 98 -0.36 11.48 -3.75
C VAL A 98 1.08 11.13 -3.39
N THR A 99 1.86 12.14 -3.00
CA THR A 99 3.26 11.96 -2.64
C THR A 99 3.46 12.14 -1.13
N PHE A 100 3.98 11.09 -0.49
CA PHE A 100 4.44 11.11 0.89
C PHE A 100 5.87 11.61 0.89
N LYS A 101 6.10 12.78 1.48
CA LYS A 101 7.41 13.45 1.49
C LYS A 101 7.60 14.28 2.77
N PRO A 102 8.83 14.66 3.12
CA PRO A 102 9.07 15.52 4.28
C PRO A 102 8.21 16.78 4.25
N LYS A 103 7.67 17.16 5.41
CA LYS A 103 6.75 18.31 5.58
C LYS A 103 5.39 18.17 4.88
N SER A 104 5.01 16.97 4.47
CA SER A 104 3.69 16.63 3.95
C SER A 104 3.20 15.34 4.65
N TYR A 105 2.48 14.49 3.94
CA TYR A 105 2.18 13.14 4.39
C TYR A 105 3.46 12.32 4.56
N HIS A 106 3.52 11.50 5.60
CA HIS A 106 4.60 10.55 5.85
C HIS A 106 4.09 9.37 6.66
N VAL A 107 4.78 8.23 6.58
CA VAL A 107 4.53 7.10 7.46
C VAL A 107 5.39 7.26 8.70
N MET A 108 4.79 7.48 9.85
CA MET A 108 5.49 7.39 11.13
C MET A 108 5.73 5.92 11.48
N LEU A 109 6.99 5.56 11.72
CA LEU A 109 7.42 4.19 12.01
C LEU A 109 7.93 4.12 13.45
N GLU A 110 7.26 3.33 14.28
CA GLU A 110 7.59 3.19 15.70
C GLU A 110 7.89 1.74 16.08
N GLN A 111 8.57 1.58 17.22
CA GLN A 111 8.91 0.28 17.79
C GLN A 111 9.69 -0.59 16.79
N PRO A 112 10.89 -0.16 16.32
CA PRO A 112 11.71 -0.97 15.43
C PRO A 112 12.00 -2.32 16.09
N ARG A 113 11.72 -3.42 15.38
CA ARG A 113 11.94 -4.78 15.91
C ARG A 113 13.42 -5.15 15.91
N GLN A 114 14.18 -4.59 14.98
CA GLN A 114 15.62 -4.70 14.86
C GLN A 114 16.19 -3.37 14.32
N PRO A 115 17.49 -3.08 14.53
CA PRO A 115 18.13 -1.92 13.90
C PRO A 115 18.03 -1.99 12.37
N VAL A 116 17.58 -0.89 11.75
CA VAL A 116 17.50 -0.79 10.29
C VAL A 116 18.66 0.06 9.78
N ALA A 117 19.64 -0.58 9.15
CA ALA A 117 20.81 0.08 8.60
C ALA A 117 20.52 0.76 7.24
N PRO A 118 21.22 1.86 6.89
CA PRO A 118 21.19 2.39 5.52
C PRO A 118 21.53 1.30 4.49
N GLY A 119 20.80 1.29 3.37
CA GLY A 119 20.91 0.28 2.31
C GLY A 119 20.02 -0.94 2.52
N ALA A 120 19.42 -1.14 3.70
CA ALA A 120 18.46 -2.20 3.93
C ALA A 120 17.21 -2.03 3.06
N LYS A 121 16.57 -3.16 2.72
CA LYS A 121 15.28 -3.21 2.02
C LYS A 121 14.18 -3.53 3.02
N VAL A 122 13.19 -2.66 3.14
CA VAL A 122 12.09 -2.80 4.10
C VAL A 122 10.76 -2.97 3.34
N PRO A 123 10.11 -4.15 3.42
CA PRO A 123 8.84 -4.37 2.74
C PRO A 123 7.71 -3.67 3.50
N PHE A 124 6.88 -2.94 2.76
CA PHE A 124 5.66 -2.29 3.24
C PHE A 124 4.45 -2.92 2.56
N ARG A 125 3.36 -3.02 3.32
CA ARG A 125 2.04 -3.39 2.80
C ARG A 125 1.08 -2.26 3.09
N LEU A 126 0.47 -1.74 2.04
CA LEU A 126 -0.45 -0.62 2.06
C LEU A 126 -1.86 -1.17 1.90
N HIS A 127 -2.75 -0.81 2.81
CA HIS A 127 -4.13 -1.32 2.88
C HIS A 127 -5.09 -0.25 2.41
N PHE A 128 -6.01 -0.63 1.54
CA PHE A 128 -7.03 0.26 1.00
C PHE A 128 -8.42 -0.10 1.53
N ALA A 129 -9.31 0.89 1.56
CA ALA A 129 -10.66 0.74 2.09
C ALA A 129 -11.52 -0.31 1.36
N ASP A 130 -11.19 -0.63 0.11
CA ASP A 130 -11.85 -1.67 -0.70
C ASP A 130 -11.36 -3.09 -0.36
N GLY A 131 -10.43 -3.23 0.58
CA GLY A 131 -9.80 -4.49 0.97
C GLY A 131 -8.61 -4.89 0.10
N SER A 132 -8.26 -4.11 -0.93
CA SER A 132 -7.06 -4.34 -1.73
C SER A 132 -5.80 -3.96 -0.96
N THR A 133 -4.67 -4.54 -1.40
CA THR A 133 -3.36 -4.23 -0.82
C THR A 133 -2.33 -3.99 -1.91
N VAL A 134 -1.43 -3.04 -1.65
CA VAL A 134 -0.27 -2.77 -2.49
C VAL A 134 0.99 -3.07 -1.69
N SER A 135 1.89 -3.86 -2.27
CA SER A 135 3.20 -4.14 -1.66
C SER A 135 4.27 -3.27 -2.32
N VAL A 136 5.15 -2.68 -1.51
CA VAL A 136 6.28 -1.91 -2.01
C VAL A 136 7.51 -2.17 -1.14
N THR A 137 8.68 -2.21 -1.76
CA THR A 137 9.95 -2.34 -1.02
C THR A 137 10.60 -0.98 -0.91
N CYS A 138 10.89 -0.57 0.33
CA CYS A 138 11.44 0.73 0.64
C CYS A 138 12.93 0.64 0.94
N ASP A 139 13.72 1.53 0.35
CA ASP A 139 15.13 1.67 0.68
C ASP A 139 15.33 2.40 2.00
N ALA A 140 16.08 1.83 2.93
CA ALA A 140 16.57 2.58 4.08
C ALA A 140 17.67 3.55 3.64
N LYS A 141 17.46 4.85 3.79
CA LYS A 141 18.42 5.91 3.46
C LYS A 141 18.98 6.56 4.72
N ALA A 142 20.19 7.11 4.62
CA ALA A 142 20.85 7.76 5.75
C ALA A 142 20.02 8.95 6.31
N PRO A 143 20.18 9.32 7.59
CA PRO A 143 19.45 10.42 8.22
C PRO A 143 19.53 11.77 7.51
N ALA A 144 20.56 12.01 6.68
CA ALA A 144 20.72 13.27 5.93
C ALA A 144 19.95 13.29 4.59
N TYR A 145 19.40 12.16 4.14
CA TYR A 145 18.72 12.08 2.84
C TYR A 145 17.36 12.81 2.89
N THR A 146 17.14 13.77 1.99
CA THR A 146 15.93 14.61 2.00
C THR A 146 14.89 14.21 0.94
N GLY A 147 15.11 13.12 0.22
CA GLY A 147 14.38 12.82 -1.02
C GLY A 147 15.10 13.45 -2.23
N GLN A 148 15.02 12.78 -3.38
CA GLN A 148 15.25 13.40 -4.69
C GLN A 148 13.94 14.01 -5.17
#